data_AF-I4C6C3-F1
#
_entry.id   AF-I4C6C3-F1
#
_cell.length_a   1.000
_cell.length_b   1.000
_cell.length_c   1.000
_cell.angle_alpha   90.00
_cell.angle_beta   90.00
_cell.angle_gamma   90.00
#
_symmetry.space_group_name_H-M   'P 1'
#
loop_
_entity.id
_entity.type
_entity.pdbx_description
1 polymer ?
#
loop_
_entity_poly.entity_id
_entity_poly.type
_entity_poly.pdbx_seq_one_letter_code
_entity_poly.pdbx_strand_id
1 'polypeptide(L)'
;MPDVTYLNAHWYDSHEVLMLAYVKTDRNDKNRQSFHCAWCGIFITDSGQLFRINGADSHSFVNPSGVQCNFRTFHHCENVIVHHDLYFEHSWFSGFGWRFLMCARCLHHLGWKYDRGNEHMDIHGFFGVLQEAVESVSADDGT
;
A
#
# COMPACT_ATOMS: atom_id res chain seq x y z
N MET A 1 -30.91 -28.44 43.40
CA MET A 1 -30.11 -27.70 42.41
C MET A 1 -28.77 -27.37 43.04
N PRO A 2 -27.71 -28.11 42.70
CA PRO A 2 -26.35 -27.69 42.96
C PRO A 2 -25.66 -27.24 41.67
N ASP A 3 -24.90 -26.18 41.88
CA ASP A 3 -23.83 -25.58 41.09
C ASP A 3 -23.03 -26.58 40.23
N VAL A 4 -22.90 -26.27 38.95
CA VAL A 4 -22.16 -27.05 37.97
C VAL A 4 -20.84 -26.34 37.72
N THR A 5 -19.78 -26.79 38.39
CA THR A 5 -18.39 -26.53 37.98
C THR A 5 -17.83 -27.79 37.34
N TYR A 6 -17.96 -27.89 36.02
CA TYR A 6 -17.25 -28.88 35.23
C TYR A 6 -15.78 -28.45 35.06
N LEU A 7 -14.91 -29.24 35.69
CA LEU A 7 -13.68 -29.84 35.17
C LEU A 7 -12.96 -29.15 33.98
N ASN A 8 -11.69 -28.85 34.27
CA ASN A 8 -10.54 -28.75 33.38
C ASN A 8 -10.65 -29.50 32.05
N ALA A 9 -10.39 -28.77 30.96
CA ALA A 9 -9.88 -29.33 29.71
C ALA A 9 -9.14 -28.26 28.90
N HIS A 10 -7.83 -28.39 28.87
CA HIS A 10 -6.93 -28.06 27.76
C HIS A 10 -6.68 -26.57 27.41
N TRP A 11 -5.54 -26.09 27.91
CA TRP A 11 -4.50 -25.35 27.19
C TRP A 11 -4.82 -25.05 25.72
N TYR A 12 -5.22 -23.81 25.42
CA TYR A 12 -5.28 -23.31 24.04
C TYR A 12 -3.87 -22.84 23.67
N ASP A 13 -3.22 -23.59 22.78
CA ASP A 13 -1.90 -23.31 22.24
C ASP A 13 -1.95 -22.04 21.37
N SER A 14 -1.22 -21.01 21.77
CA SER A 14 -1.09 -19.71 21.09
C SER A 14 -0.58 -19.80 19.64
N HIS A 15 -0.12 -20.98 19.21
CA HIS A 15 0.29 -21.23 17.82
C HIS A 15 -0.89 -21.39 16.84
N GLU A 16 -2.08 -21.81 17.27
CA GLU A 16 -3.22 -21.96 16.34
C GLU A 16 -3.76 -20.60 15.84
N VAL A 17 -3.75 -19.57 16.70
CA VAL A 17 -4.17 -18.21 16.31
C VAL A 17 -3.19 -17.62 15.28
N LEU A 18 -1.90 -17.95 15.40
CA LEU A 18 -0.88 -17.53 14.43
C LEU A 18 -1.00 -18.30 13.10
N MET A 19 -1.39 -19.57 13.13
CA MET A 19 -1.59 -20.40 11.93
C MET A 19 -2.84 -20.02 11.12
N LEU A 20 -3.89 -19.49 11.75
CA LEU A 20 -5.05 -18.92 11.05
C LEU A 20 -4.74 -17.57 10.38
N ALA A 21 -3.76 -16.81 10.89
CA ALA A 21 -3.25 -15.62 10.22
C ALA A 21 -2.29 -15.95 9.06
N TYR A 22 -1.74 -17.17 9.03
CA TYR A 22 -1.04 -17.73 7.87
C TYR A 22 -2.06 -18.26 6.85
N VAL A 23 -3.06 -17.43 6.50
CA VAL A 23 -3.82 -17.63 5.28
C VAL A 23 -2.79 -17.64 4.16
N LYS A 24 -2.55 -18.83 3.58
CA LYS A 24 -1.85 -18.97 2.31
C LYS A 24 -2.55 -18.02 1.35
N THR A 25 -1.94 -16.88 1.06
CA THR A 25 -2.31 -16.09 -0.11
C THR A 25 -2.23 -17.05 -1.28
N ASP A 26 -3.37 -17.29 -1.91
CA ASP A 26 -3.50 -18.19 -3.04
C ASP A 26 -2.43 -17.80 -4.08
N ARG A 27 -1.35 -18.60 -4.17
CA ARG A 27 -0.21 -18.35 -5.07
C ARG A 27 -0.59 -18.74 -6.50
N ASN A 28 -1.73 -18.24 -6.98
CA ASN A 28 -2.21 -18.53 -8.33
C ASN A 28 -3.05 -17.39 -8.91
N ASP A 29 -2.64 -16.14 -8.70
CA ASP A 29 -3.09 -15.06 -9.56
C ASP A 29 -2.06 -14.87 -10.68
N LYS A 30 -2.20 -15.68 -11.73
CA LYS A 30 -1.34 -15.65 -12.94
C LYS A 30 -1.40 -14.34 -13.71
N ASN A 31 -2.16 -13.35 -13.23
CA ASN A 31 -2.29 -12.04 -13.86
C ASN A 31 -1.89 -10.89 -12.92
N ARG A 32 -1.22 -11.20 -11.80
CA ARG A 32 -0.74 -10.17 -10.88
C ARG A 32 0.45 -9.44 -11.49
N GLN A 33 0.29 -8.16 -11.75
CA GLN A 33 1.33 -7.28 -12.27
C GLN A 33 2.14 -6.74 -11.10
N SER A 34 3.45 -6.94 -11.09
CA SER A 34 4.34 -6.29 -10.12
C SER A 34 4.83 -4.94 -10.65
N PHE A 35 5.05 -3.99 -9.75
CA PHE A 35 5.57 -2.67 -10.05
C PHE A 35 6.92 -2.50 -9.35
N HIS A 36 7.94 -2.22 -10.14
CA HIS A 36 9.32 -2.07 -9.69
C HIS A 36 9.77 -0.63 -9.92
N CYS A 37 10.64 -0.09 -9.07
CA CYS A 37 11.20 1.25 -9.28
C CYS A 37 11.90 1.30 -10.63
N ALA A 38 11.48 2.21 -11.51
CA ALA A 38 12.02 2.34 -12.86
C ALA A 38 13.53 2.66 -12.88
N TRP A 39 14.06 3.24 -11.81
CA TRP A 39 15.48 3.60 -11.72
C TRP A 39 16.40 2.46 -11.28
N CYS A 40 15.93 1.53 -10.44
CA CYS A 40 16.81 0.53 -9.83
C CYS A 40 16.23 -0.89 -9.77
N GLY A 41 15.03 -1.09 -10.31
CA GLY A 41 14.37 -2.40 -10.40
C GLY A 41 13.91 -3.03 -9.08
N ILE A 42 14.04 -2.35 -7.94
CA ILE A 42 13.56 -2.91 -6.66
C ILE A 42 12.03 -2.96 -6.67
N PHE A 43 11.46 -4.05 -6.19
CA PHE A 43 10.01 -4.20 -6.04
C PHE A 43 9.42 -3.09 -5.16
N ILE A 44 8.30 -2.50 -5.58
CA ILE A 44 7.58 -1.45 -4.85
C ILE A 44 6.19 -1.91 -4.44
N THR A 45 5.39 -2.45 -5.36
CA THR A 45 4.03 -2.90 -5.05
C THR A 45 3.54 -3.81 -6.19
N ASP A 46 2.27 -4.21 -6.16
CA ASP A 46 1.65 -5.05 -7.18
C ASP A 46 0.17 -4.71 -7.38
N SER A 47 -0.45 -5.29 -8.40
CA SER A 47 -1.85 -5.01 -8.76
C SER A 47 -2.87 -5.48 -7.71
N GLY A 48 -2.51 -6.41 -6.82
CA GLY A 48 -3.35 -6.82 -5.70
C GLY A 48 -3.44 -5.75 -4.61
N GLN A 49 -2.56 -4.75 -4.63
CA GLN A 49 -2.59 -3.60 -3.72
C GLN A 49 -3.37 -2.41 -4.27
N LEU A 50 -3.96 -2.48 -5.47
CA LEU A 50 -4.70 -1.36 -6.04
C LEU A 50 -5.82 -0.88 -5.12
N PHE A 51 -5.87 0.44 -4.93
CA PHE A 51 -6.83 1.10 -4.08
C PHE A 51 -7.64 2.08 -4.90
N ARG A 52 -8.98 2.05 -4.77
CA ARG A 52 -9.86 3.02 -5.44
C ARG A 52 -10.27 4.13 -4.49
N ILE A 53 -10.01 5.37 -4.87
CA ILE A 53 -10.50 6.58 -4.21
C ILE A 53 -11.24 7.45 -5.21
N ASN A 54 -12.36 8.05 -4.78
CA ASN A 54 -13.26 8.81 -5.67
C ASN A 54 -13.68 8.02 -6.93
N GLY A 55 -13.82 6.69 -6.78
CA GLY A 55 -14.25 5.79 -7.85
C GLY A 55 -13.17 5.32 -8.82
N ALA A 56 -11.89 5.70 -8.66
CA ALA A 56 -10.80 5.30 -9.57
C ALA A 56 -9.52 4.90 -8.81
N ASP A 57 -8.66 4.09 -9.43
CA ASP A 57 -7.29 3.79 -8.96
C ASP A 57 -6.20 4.47 -9.80
N SER A 58 -6.60 5.21 -10.84
CA SER A 58 -5.71 5.94 -11.74
C SER A 58 -6.15 7.38 -11.81
N HIS A 59 -5.20 8.29 -11.63
CA HIS A 59 -5.46 9.72 -11.52
C HIS A 59 -4.43 10.51 -12.33
N SER A 60 -4.88 11.66 -12.84
CA SER A 60 -4.06 12.62 -13.57
C SER A 60 -4.37 14.01 -13.05
N PHE A 61 -3.38 14.65 -12.43
CA PHE A 61 -3.48 16.01 -11.91
C PHE A 61 -2.31 16.86 -12.39
N VAL A 62 -2.38 18.17 -12.19
CA VAL A 62 -1.27 19.10 -12.46
C VAL A 62 -0.85 19.72 -11.14
N ASN A 63 0.44 19.66 -10.81
CA ASN A 63 0.96 20.28 -9.60
C ASN A 63 1.05 21.82 -9.76
N PRO A 64 1.27 22.57 -8.68
CA PRO A 64 1.34 24.04 -8.73
C PRO A 64 2.43 24.60 -9.67
N SER A 65 3.45 23.81 -10.00
CA SER A 65 4.51 24.17 -10.95
C SER A 65 4.15 23.87 -12.41
N GLY A 66 2.94 23.37 -12.69
CA GLY A 66 2.48 23.05 -14.04
C GLY A 66 2.90 21.67 -14.55
N VAL A 67 3.46 20.80 -13.70
CA VAL A 67 3.86 19.45 -14.09
C VAL A 67 2.66 18.51 -13.99
N GLN A 68 2.40 17.75 -15.05
CA GLN A 68 1.37 16.72 -15.05
C GLN A 68 1.84 15.46 -14.33
N CYS A 69 1.04 14.98 -13.39
CA CYS A 69 1.32 13.84 -12.53
C CYS A 69 0.27 12.76 -12.75
N ASN A 70 0.66 11.73 -13.51
CA ASN A 70 -0.14 10.52 -13.71
C ASN A 70 0.31 9.47 -12.69
N PHE A 71 -0.59 9.05 -11.81
CA PHE A 71 -0.25 8.06 -10.79
C PHE A 71 -1.39 7.07 -10.56
N ARG A 72 -1.03 5.92 -10.00
CA ARG A 72 -1.99 4.93 -9.51
C ARG A 72 -1.99 4.89 -8.00
N THR A 73 -3.11 4.50 -7.40
CA THR A 73 -3.27 4.43 -5.95
C THR A 73 -3.23 3.01 -5.41
N PHE A 74 -2.53 2.83 -4.29
CA PHE A 74 -2.28 1.53 -3.67
C PHE A 74 -2.49 1.57 -2.15
N HIS A 75 -2.90 0.44 -1.58
CA HIS A 75 -2.98 0.21 -0.14
C HIS A 75 -1.61 0.08 0.51
N HIS A 76 -0.67 -0.58 -0.17
CA HIS A 76 0.65 -0.87 0.38
C HIS A 76 1.76 -0.69 -0.65
N CYS A 77 2.92 -0.23 -0.19
CA CYS A 77 4.17 -0.19 -0.93
C CYS A 77 5.32 -0.66 -0.03
N GLU A 78 6.17 -1.53 -0.57
CA GLU A 78 7.40 -2.02 0.03
C GLU A 78 8.61 -1.23 -0.49
N ASN A 79 9.73 -1.32 0.22
CA ASN A 79 11.00 -0.69 -0.19
C ASN A 79 10.88 0.81 -0.48
N VAL A 80 10.08 1.51 0.33
CA VAL A 80 9.85 2.95 0.24
C VAL A 80 10.28 3.69 1.51
N ILE A 81 10.63 4.95 1.35
CA ILE A 81 10.80 5.93 2.44
C ILE A 81 9.69 6.96 2.30
N VAL A 82 8.95 7.16 3.38
CA VAL A 82 7.94 8.22 3.48
C VAL A 82 8.55 9.39 4.24
N HIS A 83 8.51 10.58 3.63
CA HIS A 83 9.00 11.80 4.29
C HIS A 83 8.18 12.10 5.55
N HIS A 84 8.80 12.71 6.57
CA HIS A 84 8.13 12.96 7.85
C HIS A 84 7.06 14.05 7.75
N ASP A 85 7.33 15.12 7.01
CA ASP A 85 6.40 16.26 6.90
C ASP A 85 5.13 15.90 6.13
N LEU A 86 4.00 16.28 6.72
CA LEU A 86 2.67 16.17 6.17
C LEU A 86 2.19 17.53 5.67
N TYR A 87 1.88 17.61 4.38
CA TYR A 87 1.44 18.82 3.71
C TYR A 87 -0.04 18.70 3.34
N PHE A 88 -0.84 19.69 3.69
CA PHE A 88 -2.24 19.79 3.26
C PHE A 88 -2.41 20.70 2.05
N GLU A 89 -1.47 21.62 1.85
CA GLU A 89 -1.47 22.55 0.74
C GLU A 89 -1.44 21.80 -0.58
N HIS A 90 -2.27 22.22 -1.54
CA HIS A 90 -2.37 21.62 -2.87
C HIS A 90 -2.65 20.10 -2.90
N SER A 91 -3.23 19.55 -1.83
CA SER A 91 -3.69 18.17 -1.85
C SER A 91 -4.78 17.97 -2.91
N TRP A 92 -4.65 16.92 -3.72
CA TRP A 92 -5.66 16.55 -4.72
C TRP A 92 -6.84 15.75 -4.13
N PHE A 93 -6.69 15.22 -2.91
CA PHE A 93 -7.72 14.44 -2.24
C PHE A 93 -8.19 15.16 -0.99
N SER A 94 -9.43 15.66 -1.04
CA SER A 94 -10.05 16.37 0.08
C SER A 94 -10.04 15.52 1.36
N GLY A 95 -9.64 16.12 2.48
CA GLY A 95 -9.49 15.43 3.77
C GLY A 95 -8.16 14.68 3.96
N PHE A 96 -7.28 14.68 2.96
CA PHE A 96 -5.96 14.06 3.05
C PHE A 96 -4.85 15.11 2.96
N GLY A 97 -3.83 14.95 3.81
CA GLY A 97 -2.51 15.52 3.57
C GLY A 97 -1.63 14.54 2.81
N TRP A 98 -0.54 15.02 2.23
CA TRP A 98 0.42 14.23 1.47
C TRP A 98 1.84 14.39 2.01
N ARG A 99 2.66 13.35 1.83
CA ARG A 99 4.09 13.33 2.11
C ARG A 99 4.83 12.79 0.90
N PHE A 100 6.07 13.23 0.68
CA PHE A 100 6.90 12.66 -0.38
C PHE A 100 7.16 11.16 -0.14
N LEU A 101 7.10 10.38 -1.21
CA LEU A 101 7.42 8.96 -1.25
C LEU A 101 8.67 8.76 -2.12
N MET A 102 9.67 8.09 -1.58
CA MET A 102 10.94 7.82 -2.27
C MET A 102 11.24 6.33 -2.27
N CYS A 103 11.98 5.86 -3.28
CA CYS A 103 12.53 4.52 -3.29
C CYS A 103 13.59 4.39 -2.19
N ALA A 104 13.46 3.40 -1.30
CA ALA A 104 14.40 3.19 -0.20
C ALA A 104 15.80 2.76 -0.69
N ARG A 105 15.91 2.23 -1.92
CA ARG A 105 17.19 1.81 -2.50
C ARG A 105 17.93 2.95 -3.19
N CYS A 106 17.25 3.71 -4.06
CA CYS A 106 17.92 4.70 -4.93
C CYS A 106 17.50 6.15 -4.66
N LEU A 107 16.60 6.38 -3.71
CA LEU A 107 16.07 7.69 -3.34
C LEU A 107 15.31 8.44 -4.44
N HIS A 108 15.06 7.78 -5.58
CA HIS A 108 14.24 8.36 -6.64
C HIS A 108 12.82 8.61 -6.14
N HIS A 109 12.22 9.73 -6.54
CA HIS A 109 10.87 10.11 -6.16
C HIS A 109 9.86 9.16 -6.81
N LEU A 110 9.04 8.51 -6.00
CA LEU A 110 8.03 7.55 -6.47
C LEU A 110 6.62 8.16 -6.51
N GLY A 111 6.40 9.29 -5.83
CA GLY A 111 5.08 9.90 -5.69
C GLY A 111 4.81 10.32 -4.25
N TRP A 112 3.63 10.00 -3.73
CA TRP A 112 3.16 10.52 -2.45
C TRP A 112 2.51 9.47 -1.54
N LYS A 113 2.66 9.64 -0.23
CA LYS A 113 1.81 8.98 0.78
C LYS A 113 0.73 9.94 1.23
N TYR A 114 -0.53 9.57 1.07
CA TYR A 114 -1.68 10.32 1.57
C TYR A 114 -2.12 9.80 2.94
N ASP A 115 -2.31 10.70 3.89
CA ASP A 115 -2.79 10.43 5.26
C ASP A 115 -4.04 11.28 5.54
N ARG A 116 -5.05 10.71 6.19
CA ARG A 116 -6.22 11.49 6.64
C ARG A 116 -5.82 12.50 7.70
N GLY A 117 -6.37 13.71 7.61
CA GLY A 117 -5.91 14.85 8.38
C GLY A 117 -6.39 14.96 9.84
N ASN A 118 -7.21 14.06 10.35
CA ASN A 118 -8.04 14.41 11.52
C ASN A 118 -8.63 13.26 12.36
N GLU A 119 -8.12 12.03 12.28
CA GLU A 119 -8.52 10.98 13.23
C GLU A 119 -7.28 10.26 13.75
N HIS A 120 -7.32 9.95 15.05
CA HIS A 120 -6.28 9.26 15.82
C HIS A 120 -5.48 8.28 14.96
N MET A 121 -4.16 8.34 15.10
CA MET A 121 -3.20 7.39 14.52
C MET A 121 -3.85 6.00 14.48
N ASP A 122 -4.21 5.54 13.27
CA ASP A 122 -3.95 4.19 12.75
C ASP A 122 -4.86 3.91 11.50
N ILE A 123 -4.23 3.41 10.41
CA ILE A 123 -4.82 2.59 9.31
C ILE A 123 -5.66 3.23 8.16
N HIS A 124 -5.68 4.55 7.89
CA HIS A 124 -6.53 5.10 6.80
C HIS A 124 -5.83 5.98 5.75
N GLY A 125 -4.63 5.61 5.32
CA GLY A 125 -3.96 6.29 4.20
C GLY A 125 -3.69 5.37 3.02
N PHE A 126 -3.25 5.95 1.90
CA PHE A 126 -2.93 5.23 0.67
C PHE A 126 -1.72 5.86 -0.01
N PHE A 127 -1.11 5.14 -0.93
CA PHE A 127 0.04 5.58 -1.71
C PHE A 127 -0.44 6.00 -3.10
N GLY A 128 0.04 7.14 -3.60
CA GLY A 128 -0.07 7.52 -5.01
C GLY A 128 1.29 7.37 -5.66
N VAL A 129 1.46 6.35 -6.51
CA VAL A 129 2.73 6.04 -7.18
C VAL A 129 2.68 6.49 -8.62
N LEU A 130 3.60 7.39 -8.99
CA LEU A 130 3.76 7.92 -10.35
C LEU A 130 4.00 6.78 -11.34
N GLN A 131 3.24 6.77 -12.42
CA GLN A 131 3.34 5.73 -13.46
C GLN A 131 4.71 5.74 -14.13
N GLU A 132 5.36 6.90 -14.25
CA GLU A 132 6.72 7.04 -14.79
C GLU A 132 7.83 6.60 -13.83
N ALA A 133 7.53 6.51 -12.53
CA ALA A 133 8.52 6.15 -11.51
C ALA A 133 8.60 4.63 -11.29
N VAL A 134 7.70 3.85 -11.91
CA VAL A 134 7.66 2.39 -11.82
C VAL A 134 7.52 1.73 -13.19
N GLU A 135 8.20 0.60 -13.34
CA GLU A 135 8.01 -0.33 -14.46
C GLU A 135 7.13 -1.48 -14.01
N SER A 136 6.21 -1.88 -14.87
CA SER A 136 5.29 -2.97 -14.59
C SER A 136 5.76 -4.27 -15.25
N VAL A 137 5.82 -5.34 -14.46
CA VAL A 137 6.20 -6.68 -14.93
C VAL A 137 5.01 -7.61 -14.75
N SER A 138 4.55 -8.24 -15.84
CA SER A 138 3.49 -9.24 -15.78
C SER A 138 4.06 -10.58 -15.33
N ALA A 139 3.27 -11.37 -14.59
CA ALA A 139 3.60 -12.74 -14.26
C ALA A 139 3.39 -13.67 -15.48
N ASP A 140 4.19 -13.51 -16.55
CA ASP A 140 4.58 -14.57 -17.50
C ASP A 140 5.30 -13.99 -18.73
N ASP A 141 6.56 -14.44 -18.93
CA ASP A 141 7.15 -14.85 -20.22
C ASP A 141 8.42 -15.68 -19.89
N GLY A 142 8.24 -16.73 -19.08
CA GLY A 142 9.25 -17.77 -18.89
C GLY A 142 9.25 -18.69 -20.10
N THR A 143 10.11 -18.38 -21.09
CA THR A 143 10.44 -19.29 -22.20
C THR A 143 11.46 -20.32 -21.73
#